data_AF-A0A6E8VMS1-F1
#
_entry.id   AF-A0A6E8VMS1-F1
#
_cell.length_a   1.000
_cell.length_b   1.000
_cell.length_c   1.000
_cell.angle_alpha   90.00
_cell.angle_beta   90.00
_cell.angle_gamma   90.00
#
_symmetry.space_group_name_H-M   'P 1'
#
loop_
_entity.id
_entity.type
_entity.pdbx_description
1 polymer ?
#
loop_
_entity_poly.entity_id
_entity_poly.type
_entity_poly.pdbx_seq_one_letter_code
_entity_poly.pdbx_strand_id
1 'polypeptide(L)'
;MKTFALLVALFAVASAEWIDIDWSQVRPIEEFDHYWARLPAELQVYRTKLPSHRIVNGQEATPGQFPYQIALLSNFPTGTGLCGGSVLTNNYILTAAHCVISGASTLALGGTAIIGAHNRDAAEPSQQRIAFSTAGIRAHPGYTLTNIRNDIAVVRLNSPITFTDRIQPARLPARSDTRQFGGFTGTVSGFGRTSDASQATSSVVMFTTNPVLTNADCIAQWNAVVIEPQNVCLSGAGGRSSCNGDSGGPLAVQDGGSLQIGVVSFGSAAGCAIGMPSVYARVSFFLDFIEANSDFVAAA
;
A
#
# COMPACT_ATOMS: atom_id res chain seq x y z
N MET A 1 23.20 5.55 62.44
CA MET A 1 23.63 5.24 61.06
C MET A 1 22.37 4.99 60.24
N LYS A 2 21.97 5.94 59.39
CA LYS A 2 20.80 5.82 58.50
C LYS A 2 21.31 5.58 57.09
N THR A 3 21.13 4.37 56.58
CA THR A 3 21.50 3.97 55.22
C THR A 3 20.47 4.52 54.24
N PHE A 4 20.91 5.43 53.36
CA PHE A 4 20.14 5.87 52.19
C PHE A 4 20.37 4.86 51.07
N ALA A 5 19.32 4.14 50.67
CA ALA A 5 19.35 3.32 49.46
C ALA A 5 19.04 4.23 48.27
N LEU A 6 20.06 4.51 47.44
CA LEU A 6 19.89 5.21 46.18
C LEU A 6 19.31 4.23 45.15
N LEU A 7 18.03 4.34 44.84
CA LEU A 7 17.39 3.66 43.71
C LEU A 7 17.81 4.37 42.42
N VAL A 8 18.79 3.81 41.72
CA VAL A 8 19.13 4.24 40.36
C VAL A 8 18.15 3.56 39.40
N ALA A 9 17.16 4.32 38.92
CA ALA A 9 16.32 3.88 37.82
C ALA A 9 17.14 3.93 36.52
N LEU A 10 17.60 2.78 36.03
CA LEU A 10 18.11 2.66 34.66
C LEU A 10 16.93 2.79 33.69
N PHE A 11 16.76 3.98 33.10
CA PHE A 11 15.98 4.11 31.87
C PHE A 11 16.80 3.52 30.73
N ALA A 12 16.52 2.28 30.36
CA ALA A 12 17.02 1.72 29.11
C ALA A 12 16.27 2.39 27.96
N VAL A 13 16.87 3.43 27.39
CA VAL A 13 16.41 3.99 26.11
C VAL A 13 16.81 2.98 25.04
N ALA A 14 15.91 2.08 24.69
CA ALA A 14 16.05 1.28 23.48
C ALA A 14 15.85 2.23 22.28
N SER A 15 16.91 2.92 21.87
CA SER A 15 16.93 3.58 20.57
C SER A 15 16.87 2.48 19.52
N ALA A 16 15.75 2.35 18.82
CA ALA A 16 15.71 1.56 17.60
C ALA A 16 16.80 2.10 16.67
N GLU A 17 17.80 1.26 16.39
CA GLU A 17 18.90 1.62 15.50
C GLU A 17 18.31 2.02 14.14
N TRP A 18 18.74 3.16 13.61
CA TRP A 18 18.23 3.67 12.35
C TRP A 18 18.59 2.69 11.22
N ILE A 19 17.60 2.24 10.46
CA ILE A 19 17.81 1.32 9.34
C ILE A 19 18.25 2.13 8.11
N ASP A 20 19.52 2.02 7.73
CA ASP A 20 20.02 2.54 6.47
C ASP A 20 19.50 1.72 5.28
N ILE A 21 19.13 2.41 4.21
CA ILE A 21 18.52 1.83 3.01
C ILE A 21 19.41 2.17 1.82
N ASP A 22 19.87 1.13 1.11
CA ASP A 22 20.53 1.30 -0.17
C ASP A 22 19.48 1.47 -1.28
N TRP A 23 19.14 2.73 -1.56
CA TRP A 23 18.16 3.10 -2.59
C TRP A 23 18.55 2.66 -4.00
N SER A 24 19.81 2.29 -4.26
CA SER A 24 20.22 1.76 -5.58
C SER A 24 19.67 0.36 -5.88
N GLN A 25 19.30 -0.38 -4.83
CA GLN A 25 18.72 -1.73 -4.92
C GLN A 25 17.19 -1.74 -4.87
N VAL A 26 16.58 -0.58 -4.62
CA VAL A 26 15.13 -0.42 -4.48
C VAL A 26 14.53 -0.08 -5.84
N ARG A 27 13.54 -0.86 -6.26
CA ARG A 27 12.78 -0.62 -7.49
C ARG A 27 11.28 -0.81 -7.22
N PRO A 28 10.37 -0.17 -7.97
CA PRO A 28 8.95 -0.49 -7.92
C PRO A 28 8.72 -2.00 -8.04
N ILE A 29 7.78 -2.57 -7.30
CA ILE A 29 7.46 -4.00 -7.41
C ILE A 29 7.10 -4.39 -8.86
N GLU A 30 6.55 -3.44 -9.61
CA GLU A 30 6.16 -3.60 -11.01
C GLU A 30 7.33 -3.75 -11.97
N GLU A 31 8.58 -3.53 -11.53
CA GLU A 31 9.77 -3.78 -12.36
C GLU A 31 10.30 -5.20 -12.24
N PHE A 32 9.80 -5.99 -11.29
CA PHE A 32 10.29 -7.35 -11.08
C PHE A 32 9.61 -8.34 -12.03
N ASP A 33 10.40 -9.29 -12.55
CA ASP A 33 9.89 -10.34 -13.45
C ASP A 33 8.76 -11.16 -12.82
N HIS A 34 8.82 -11.39 -11.51
CA HIS A 34 7.78 -12.12 -10.79
C HIS A 34 6.46 -11.34 -10.73
N TYR A 35 6.49 -9.99 -10.79
CA TYR A 35 5.29 -9.19 -10.93
C TYR A 35 4.68 -9.38 -12.31
N TRP A 36 5.47 -9.33 -13.38
CA TRP A 36 4.93 -9.50 -14.73
C TRP A 36 4.44 -10.91 -14.98
N ALA A 37 5.16 -11.93 -14.51
CA ALA A 37 4.75 -13.32 -14.62
C ALA A 37 3.35 -13.60 -14.06
N ARG A 38 2.79 -12.68 -13.26
CA ARG A 38 1.43 -12.79 -12.74
C ARG A 38 0.33 -12.46 -13.74
N LEU A 39 0.60 -11.56 -14.69
CA LEU A 39 -0.44 -11.00 -15.55
C LEU A 39 -0.88 -12.03 -16.62
N PRO A 40 -2.18 -12.08 -16.99
CA PRO A 40 -2.66 -12.83 -18.15
C PRO A 40 -1.81 -12.57 -19.40
N ALA A 41 -1.74 -13.53 -20.32
CA ALA A 41 -0.97 -13.41 -21.57
C ALA A 41 -1.35 -12.15 -22.36
N GLU A 42 -2.62 -11.78 -22.31
CA GLU A 42 -3.20 -10.59 -22.93
C GLU A 42 -2.67 -9.28 -22.32
N LEU A 43 -2.22 -9.34 -21.06
CA LEU A 43 -1.62 -8.22 -20.34
C LEU A 43 -0.08 -8.23 -20.38
N GLN A 44 0.56 -9.34 -20.77
CA GLN A 44 2.02 -9.42 -20.92
C GLN A 44 2.59 -8.49 -21.99
N VAL A 45 1.81 -8.21 -23.04
CA VAL A 45 2.19 -7.30 -24.15
C VAL A 45 2.56 -5.90 -23.66
N TYR A 46 2.06 -5.54 -22.49
CA TYR A 46 2.29 -4.22 -21.92
C TYR A 46 3.58 -4.11 -21.11
N ARG A 47 4.26 -5.23 -20.79
CA ARG A 47 5.59 -5.23 -20.13
C ARG A 47 6.62 -4.41 -20.89
N THR A 48 6.54 -4.43 -22.22
CA THR A 48 7.50 -3.77 -23.13
C THR A 48 6.95 -2.50 -23.77
N LYS A 49 5.70 -2.14 -23.48
CA LYS A 49 5.06 -0.97 -24.08
C LYS A 49 5.45 0.26 -23.27
N LEU A 50 6.30 1.12 -23.85
CA LEU A 50 6.60 2.43 -23.26
C LEU A 50 5.27 3.20 -23.12
N PRO A 51 4.81 3.49 -21.90
CA PRO A 51 3.56 4.20 -21.74
C PRO A 51 3.75 5.66 -22.20
N SER A 52 2.67 6.28 -22.67
CA SER A 52 2.70 7.64 -23.23
C SER A 52 3.31 8.65 -22.26
N HIS A 53 3.90 9.76 -22.70
CA HIS A 53 4.55 10.76 -21.82
C HIS A 53 3.62 11.56 -20.89
N ARG A 54 2.51 11.00 -20.41
CA ARG A 54 1.53 11.68 -19.58
C ARG A 54 1.88 11.61 -18.10
N ILE A 55 1.73 12.76 -17.45
CA ILE A 55 1.88 12.95 -16.01
C ILE A 55 0.66 12.33 -15.33
N VAL A 56 0.89 11.50 -14.32
CA VAL A 56 -0.13 11.05 -13.39
C VAL A 56 -0.43 12.28 -12.54
N ASN A 57 -1.48 13.04 -12.90
CA ASN A 57 -1.79 14.39 -12.43
C ASN A 57 -2.14 14.47 -10.91
N GLY A 58 -1.21 14.03 -10.07
CA GLY A 58 -1.22 14.17 -8.63
C GLY A 58 -0.47 15.41 -8.19
N GLN A 59 -0.61 15.73 -6.90
CA GLN A 59 0.05 16.84 -6.25
C GLN A 59 0.74 16.34 -4.98
N GLU A 60 1.79 17.04 -4.58
CA GLU A 60 2.52 16.71 -3.35
C GLU A 60 1.60 16.87 -2.15
N ALA A 61 1.64 15.89 -1.24
CA ALA A 61 0.91 15.96 0.01
C ALA A 61 1.54 17.01 0.93
N THR A 62 0.74 17.65 1.80
CA THR A 62 1.36 18.37 2.90
C THR A 62 1.95 17.37 3.90
N PRO A 63 3.06 17.70 4.58
CA PRO A 63 3.66 16.80 5.55
C PRO A 63 2.65 16.42 6.65
N GLY A 64 2.19 15.15 6.65
CA GLY A 64 1.27 14.60 7.65
C GLY A 64 -0.17 14.52 7.22
N GLN A 65 -0.47 14.89 5.98
CA GLN A 65 -1.81 14.81 5.41
C GLN A 65 -2.40 13.39 5.44
N PHE A 66 -1.54 12.36 5.29
CA PHE A 66 -1.93 10.96 5.30
C PHE A 66 -1.12 10.20 6.37
N PRO A 67 -1.52 10.27 7.66
CA PRO A 67 -0.71 9.76 8.77
C PRO A 67 -0.63 8.22 8.81
N TYR A 68 -1.44 7.53 8.01
CA TYR A 68 -1.38 6.08 7.83
C TYR A 68 -0.41 5.64 6.73
N GLN A 69 0.14 6.56 5.93
CA GLN A 69 0.92 6.21 4.73
C GLN A 69 2.21 5.47 5.08
N ILE A 70 2.49 4.40 4.34
CA ILE A 70 3.72 3.61 4.44
C ILE A 70 4.40 3.53 3.08
N ALA A 71 5.73 3.61 3.08
CA ALA A 71 6.56 3.04 2.02
C ALA A 71 7.08 1.67 2.51
N LEU A 72 6.69 0.61 1.81
CA LEU A 72 7.02 -0.76 2.13
C LEU A 72 8.14 -1.25 1.22
N LEU A 73 9.25 -1.68 1.81
CA LEU A 73 10.38 -2.26 1.11
C LEU A 73 10.43 -3.76 1.40
N SER A 74 10.02 -4.58 0.43
CA SER A 74 10.03 -6.05 0.55
C SER A 74 11.27 -6.63 -0.11
N ASN A 75 12.02 -7.46 0.62
CA ASN A 75 13.24 -8.07 0.12
C ASN A 75 12.95 -9.41 -0.56
N PHE A 76 13.41 -9.56 -1.79
CA PHE A 76 13.37 -10.80 -2.57
C PHE A 76 14.79 -11.21 -2.97
N PRO A 77 15.03 -12.47 -3.37
CA PRO A 77 16.34 -12.90 -3.89
C PRO A 77 16.86 -12.05 -5.06
N THR A 78 15.96 -11.41 -5.81
CA THR A 78 16.25 -10.60 -7.00
C THR A 78 16.38 -9.09 -6.72
N GLY A 79 16.23 -8.64 -5.48
CA GLY A 79 16.29 -7.22 -5.10
C GLY A 79 15.17 -6.79 -4.16
N THR A 80 15.05 -5.49 -3.92
CA THR A 80 14.06 -4.91 -2.98
C THR A 80 12.93 -4.22 -3.73
N GLY A 81 11.70 -4.73 -3.56
CA GLY A 81 10.49 -4.19 -4.14
C GLY A 81 9.91 -3.06 -3.29
N LEU A 82 9.64 -1.93 -3.91
CA LEU A 82 8.90 -0.81 -3.33
C LEU A 82 7.40 -0.96 -3.60
N CYS A 83 6.65 -0.90 -2.52
CA CYS A 83 5.19 -0.79 -2.48
C CYS A 83 4.76 0.31 -1.51
N GLY A 84 3.48 0.64 -1.53
CA GLY A 84 2.78 1.31 -0.45
C GLY A 84 2.24 0.36 0.60
N GLY A 85 1.67 0.96 1.64
CA GLY A 85 0.92 0.28 2.69
C GLY A 85 0.18 1.29 3.54
N SER A 86 -0.53 0.76 4.53
CA SER A 86 -1.27 1.56 5.51
C SER A 86 -1.04 1.02 6.91
N VAL A 87 -0.92 1.92 7.89
CA VAL A 87 -0.90 1.54 9.32
C VAL A 87 -2.26 0.96 9.67
N LEU A 88 -2.28 -0.31 10.12
CA LEU A 88 -3.52 -0.99 10.52
C LEU A 88 -3.71 -0.92 12.04
N THR A 89 -2.67 -1.31 12.78
CA THR A 89 -2.61 -1.23 14.25
C THR A 89 -1.19 -0.85 14.67
N ASN A 90 -0.87 -0.87 15.98
CA ASN A 90 0.51 -0.70 16.43
C ASN A 90 1.43 -1.81 15.94
N ASN A 91 0.94 -3.02 15.65
CA ASN A 91 1.80 -4.15 15.31
C ASN A 91 1.72 -4.56 13.84
N TYR A 92 0.67 -4.14 13.13
CA TYR A 92 0.38 -4.60 11.79
C TYR A 92 0.21 -3.46 10.80
N ILE A 93 0.59 -3.77 9.56
CA ILE A 93 0.32 -2.95 8.39
C ILE A 93 -0.56 -3.72 7.40
N LEU A 94 -1.33 -3.00 6.60
CA LEU A 94 -2.16 -3.53 5.52
C LEU A 94 -1.55 -3.13 4.17
N THR A 95 -1.41 -4.12 3.26
CA THR A 95 -0.83 -3.95 1.92
C THR A 95 -1.44 -4.99 0.94
N ALA A 96 -0.97 -5.03 -0.30
CA ALA A 96 -1.38 -6.01 -1.31
C ALA A 96 -0.58 -7.31 -1.18
N ALA A 97 -1.16 -8.44 -1.58
CA ALA A 97 -0.48 -9.74 -1.55
C ALA A 97 0.74 -9.75 -2.50
N HIS A 98 0.60 -9.15 -3.67
CA HIS A 98 1.69 -9.09 -4.66
C HIS A 98 2.90 -8.25 -4.21
N CYS A 99 2.77 -7.44 -3.16
CA CYS A 99 3.88 -6.69 -2.58
C CYS A 99 4.79 -7.54 -1.68
N VAL A 100 4.32 -8.71 -1.26
CA VAL A 100 5.00 -9.57 -0.27
C VAL A 100 5.11 -11.02 -0.73
N ILE A 101 4.71 -11.31 -1.95
CA ILE A 101 4.84 -12.62 -2.61
C ILE A 101 5.53 -12.44 -3.97
N SER A 102 6.49 -13.32 -4.25
CA SER A 102 7.03 -13.58 -5.58
C SER A 102 6.41 -14.87 -6.14
N GLY A 103 5.90 -14.81 -7.36
CA GLY A 103 5.21 -15.93 -7.99
C GLY A 103 3.91 -16.29 -7.26
N ALA A 104 3.58 -17.58 -7.19
CA ALA A 104 2.29 -18.03 -6.65
C ALA A 104 2.25 -18.17 -5.13
N SER A 105 3.39 -18.35 -4.46
CA SER A 105 3.41 -18.70 -3.03
C SER A 105 4.70 -18.35 -2.27
N THR A 106 5.74 -17.84 -2.95
CA THR A 106 7.02 -17.55 -2.28
C THR A 106 6.95 -16.20 -1.59
N LEU A 107 6.90 -16.21 -0.25
CA LEU A 107 6.91 -14.98 0.55
C LEU A 107 8.23 -14.21 0.40
N ALA A 108 8.18 -12.89 0.58
CA ALA A 108 9.37 -12.06 0.75
C ALA A 108 10.21 -12.54 1.94
N LEU A 109 11.52 -12.28 1.89
CA LEU A 109 12.48 -12.64 2.95
C LEU A 109 12.33 -11.78 4.23
N GLY A 110 11.44 -10.79 4.19
CA GLY A 110 11.31 -9.72 5.15
C GLY A 110 11.42 -8.37 4.46
N GLY A 111 11.70 -7.33 5.22
CA GLY A 111 11.81 -5.99 4.67
C GLY A 111 11.72 -4.89 5.72
N THR A 112 11.47 -3.67 5.25
CA THR A 112 11.37 -2.47 6.08
C THR A 112 10.11 -1.69 5.75
N ALA A 113 9.32 -1.34 6.76
CA ALA A 113 8.25 -0.38 6.66
C ALA A 113 8.77 1.01 7.09
N ILE A 114 8.66 1.99 6.22
CA ILE A 114 8.95 3.40 6.51
C ILE A 114 7.63 4.12 6.73
N ILE A 115 7.44 4.66 7.93
CA ILE A 115 6.16 5.19 8.42
C ILE A 115 6.39 6.62 8.91
N GLY A 116 5.42 7.52 8.69
CA GLY A 116 5.53 8.92 9.12
C GLY A 116 6.46 9.79 8.26
N ALA A 117 6.90 9.26 7.12
CA ALA A 117 7.71 9.98 6.14
C ALA A 117 6.84 10.93 5.29
N HIS A 118 7.30 12.17 5.12
CA HIS A 118 6.94 12.99 3.96
C HIS A 118 7.88 12.67 2.80
N ASN A 119 9.19 12.74 3.02
CA ASN A 119 10.23 12.29 2.11
C ASN A 119 10.89 11.00 2.62
N ARG A 120 10.65 9.86 1.96
CA ARG A 120 11.14 8.54 2.39
C ARG A 120 12.67 8.42 2.31
N ASP A 121 13.32 9.18 1.42
CA ASP A 121 14.77 9.11 1.18
C ASP A 121 15.53 9.91 2.26
N ALA A 122 14.88 10.89 2.89
CA ALA A 122 15.43 11.69 3.97
C ALA A 122 15.24 11.02 5.34
N ALA A 123 16.15 11.32 6.27
CA ALA A 123 15.98 10.98 7.69
C ALA A 123 15.17 12.09 8.38
N GLU A 124 13.86 11.90 8.48
CA GLU A 124 12.97 12.86 9.14
C GLU A 124 12.68 12.43 10.59
N PRO A 125 12.62 13.36 11.57
CA PRO A 125 12.32 13.01 12.96
C PRO A 125 10.94 12.36 13.17
N SER A 126 10.00 12.54 12.24
CA SER A 126 8.69 11.91 12.26
C SER A 126 8.71 10.45 11.82
N GLN A 127 9.82 9.96 11.28
CA GLN A 127 9.90 8.62 10.70
C GLN A 127 10.13 7.53 11.73
N GLN A 128 9.52 6.38 11.47
CA GLN A 128 9.91 5.10 12.04
C GLN A 128 10.22 4.15 10.88
N ARG A 129 11.43 3.58 10.90
CA ARG A 129 11.83 2.49 10.00
C ARG A 129 11.83 1.20 10.80
N ILE A 130 10.87 0.33 10.51
CA ILE A 130 10.66 -0.89 11.29
C ILE A 130 10.78 -2.10 10.39
N ALA A 131 11.66 -3.03 10.77
CA ALA A 131 11.84 -4.27 10.04
C ALA A 131 10.65 -5.23 10.22
N PHE A 132 10.42 -6.08 9.23
CA PHE A 132 9.57 -7.27 9.35
C PHE A 132 10.30 -8.48 8.77
N SER A 133 9.94 -9.67 9.23
CA SER A 133 10.49 -10.94 8.74
C SER A 133 9.44 -11.70 7.93
N THR A 134 9.89 -12.71 7.16
CA THR A 134 8.97 -13.64 6.45
C THR A 134 7.89 -14.21 7.34
N ALA A 135 8.21 -14.53 8.60
CA ALA A 135 7.27 -15.11 9.56
C ALA A 135 6.13 -14.14 9.95
N GLY A 136 6.32 -12.83 9.75
CA GLY A 136 5.30 -11.80 9.98
C GLY A 136 4.34 -11.59 8.81
N ILE A 137 4.61 -12.18 7.64
CA ILE A 137 3.80 -11.98 6.44
C ILE A 137 2.60 -12.92 6.45
N ARG A 138 1.41 -12.38 6.24
CA ARG A 138 0.17 -13.14 5.98
C ARG A 138 -0.49 -12.57 4.75
N ALA A 139 -0.26 -13.21 3.61
CA ALA A 139 -0.99 -12.93 2.38
C ALA A 139 -2.23 -13.84 2.28
N HIS A 140 -3.25 -13.37 1.58
CA HIS A 140 -4.47 -14.16 1.43
C HIS A 140 -4.17 -15.52 0.77
N PRO A 141 -4.59 -16.66 1.36
CA PRO A 141 -4.23 -17.99 0.85
C PRO A 141 -4.84 -18.28 -0.53
N GLY A 142 -5.96 -17.63 -0.84
CA GLY A 142 -6.57 -17.66 -2.17
C GLY A 142 -5.98 -16.66 -3.16
N TYR A 143 -4.87 -15.98 -2.87
CA TYR A 143 -4.24 -15.06 -3.82
C TYR A 143 -3.88 -15.82 -5.11
N THR A 144 -4.40 -15.36 -6.25
CA THR A 144 -4.10 -15.98 -7.54
C THR A 144 -3.61 -14.96 -8.54
N LEU A 145 -2.62 -15.39 -9.32
CA LEU A 145 -2.00 -14.56 -10.35
C LEU A 145 -2.92 -14.39 -11.56
N THR A 146 -3.58 -15.46 -12.00
CA THR A 146 -4.35 -15.51 -13.27
C THR A 146 -5.34 -14.38 -13.44
N ASN A 147 -6.11 -14.04 -12.40
CA ASN A 147 -7.10 -12.96 -12.44
C ASN A 147 -6.86 -11.91 -11.35
N ILE A 148 -5.67 -11.88 -10.73
CA ILE A 148 -5.32 -10.96 -9.63
C ILE A 148 -6.43 -10.94 -8.56
N ARG A 149 -6.71 -12.14 -8.02
CA ARG A 149 -7.77 -12.36 -7.02
C ARG A 149 -7.17 -12.38 -5.65
N ASN A 150 -7.93 -11.90 -4.66
CA ASN A 150 -7.56 -11.89 -3.25
C ASN A 150 -6.21 -11.20 -3.01
N ASP A 151 -5.97 -10.08 -3.68
CA ASP A 151 -4.71 -9.34 -3.62
C ASP A 151 -4.62 -8.46 -2.36
N ILE A 152 -4.51 -9.12 -1.21
CA ILE A 152 -4.47 -8.48 0.10
C ILE A 152 -3.54 -9.25 1.05
N ALA A 153 -2.81 -8.51 1.89
CA ALA A 153 -1.94 -9.05 2.91
C ALA A 153 -1.87 -8.15 4.14
N VAL A 154 -1.66 -8.77 5.30
CA VAL A 154 -1.24 -8.09 6.51
C VAL A 154 0.19 -8.49 6.85
N VAL A 155 0.97 -7.56 7.38
CA VAL A 155 2.36 -7.80 7.77
C VAL A 155 2.56 -7.37 9.22
N ARG A 156 2.99 -8.30 10.06
CA ARG A 156 3.40 -8.04 11.44
C ARG A 156 4.81 -7.47 11.45
N LEU A 157 4.98 -6.32 12.10
CA LEU A 157 6.28 -5.68 12.31
C LEU A 157 7.05 -6.33 13.47
N ASN A 158 8.38 -6.25 13.43
CA ASN A 158 9.25 -6.82 14.47
C ASN A 158 9.21 -6.01 15.78
N SER A 159 8.79 -4.74 15.72
CA SER A 159 8.53 -3.89 16.88
C SER A 159 7.26 -3.06 16.67
N PRO A 160 6.56 -2.68 17.74
CA PRO A 160 5.35 -1.88 17.63
C PRO A 160 5.65 -0.46 17.15
N ILE A 161 4.74 0.07 16.33
CA ILE A 161 4.67 1.46 15.91
C ILE A 161 4.31 2.32 17.13
N THR A 162 5.04 3.42 17.29
CA THR A 162 4.68 4.49 18.23
C THR A 162 3.81 5.51 17.50
N PHE A 163 2.55 5.68 17.90
CA PHE A 163 1.68 6.67 17.25
C PHE A 163 2.08 8.10 17.62
N THR A 164 1.93 9.00 16.66
CA THR A 164 2.24 10.42 16.77
C THR A 164 1.24 11.23 15.93
N ASP A 165 1.34 12.56 15.93
CA ASP A 165 0.53 13.39 15.03
C ASP A 165 0.79 13.11 13.54
N ARG A 166 1.89 12.43 13.21
CA ARG A 166 2.29 12.06 11.85
C ARG A 166 2.10 10.58 11.55
N ILE A 167 1.74 9.78 12.55
CA ILE A 167 1.60 8.32 12.46
C ILE A 167 0.33 7.90 13.20
N GLN A 168 -0.71 7.56 12.44
CA GLN A 168 -2.00 7.12 12.96
C GLN A 168 -2.53 5.97 12.10
N PRO A 169 -3.29 5.03 12.66
CA PRO A 169 -3.90 3.96 11.89
C PRO A 169 -4.97 4.50 10.94
N ALA A 170 -5.12 3.83 9.78
CA ALA A 170 -6.26 4.07 8.91
C ALA A 170 -7.54 3.52 9.54
N ARG A 171 -8.65 4.23 9.40
CA ARG A 171 -9.97 3.68 9.72
C ARG A 171 -10.41 2.75 8.60
N LEU A 172 -10.95 1.58 8.95
CA LEU A 172 -11.58 0.67 7.98
C LEU A 172 -13.12 0.71 8.14
N PRO A 173 -13.90 0.37 7.10
CA PRO A 173 -15.35 0.23 7.19
C PRO A 173 -15.75 -0.74 8.30
N ALA A 174 -16.81 -0.41 9.03
CA ALA A 174 -17.43 -1.32 9.99
C ALA A 174 -18.12 -2.49 9.28
N ARG A 175 -18.38 -3.59 9.98
CA ARG A 175 -19.09 -4.76 9.42
C ARG A 175 -20.51 -4.41 8.99
N SER A 176 -21.17 -3.52 9.73
CA SER A 176 -22.48 -2.95 9.42
C SER A 176 -22.49 -2.02 8.20
N ASP A 177 -21.33 -1.56 7.73
CA ASP A 177 -21.23 -0.64 6.60
C ASP A 177 -21.34 -1.37 5.26
N THR A 178 -22.54 -1.36 4.69
CA THR A 178 -22.83 -2.00 3.40
C THR A 178 -22.58 -1.09 2.18
N ARG A 179 -22.07 0.13 2.39
CA ARG A 179 -21.86 1.09 1.30
C ARG A 179 -20.81 0.58 0.31
N GLN A 180 -21.07 0.81 -0.98
CA GLN A 180 -20.13 0.47 -2.06
C GLN A 180 -19.25 1.66 -2.47
N PHE A 181 -19.52 2.84 -1.91
CA PHE A 181 -18.82 4.12 -2.11
C PHE A 181 -18.82 4.68 -3.54
N GLY A 182 -19.58 4.11 -4.48
CA GLY A 182 -19.74 4.67 -5.82
C GLY A 182 -20.22 6.13 -5.79
N GLY A 183 -19.53 7.01 -6.51
CA GLY A 183 -19.77 8.45 -6.56
C GLY A 183 -19.04 9.27 -5.49
N PHE A 184 -18.49 8.64 -4.45
CA PHE A 184 -17.68 9.34 -3.44
C PHE A 184 -16.37 9.81 -4.05
N THR A 185 -15.82 10.93 -3.55
CA THR A 185 -14.46 11.33 -3.90
C THR A 185 -13.47 10.43 -3.16
N GLY A 186 -12.79 9.57 -3.92
CA GLY A 186 -11.70 8.75 -3.44
C GLY A 186 -10.37 9.48 -3.58
N THR A 187 -9.49 9.27 -2.61
CA THR A 187 -8.11 9.76 -2.56
C THR A 187 -7.18 8.58 -2.55
N VAL A 188 -6.27 8.52 -3.51
CA VAL A 188 -5.14 7.60 -3.50
C VAL A 188 -3.87 8.39 -3.18
N SER A 189 -3.06 7.88 -2.27
CA SER A 189 -1.80 8.48 -1.84
C SER A 189 -0.69 7.44 -1.85
N GLY A 190 0.53 7.89 -2.13
CA GLY A 190 1.67 6.99 -2.20
C GLY A 190 2.94 7.67 -2.69
N PHE A 191 3.92 6.83 -2.99
CA PHE A 191 5.24 7.25 -3.42
C PHE A 191 5.56 6.76 -4.83
N GLY A 192 4.55 6.37 -5.61
CA GLY A 192 4.71 5.82 -6.95
C GLY A 192 5.24 6.83 -7.98
N ARG A 193 5.31 6.36 -9.23
CA ARG A 193 5.71 7.19 -10.37
C ARG A 193 4.69 8.31 -10.60
N THR A 194 5.18 9.52 -10.80
CA THR A 194 4.35 10.71 -11.09
C THR A 194 4.05 10.90 -12.56
N SER A 195 4.60 10.06 -13.44
CA SER A 195 4.28 10.02 -14.86
C SER A 195 4.59 8.65 -15.43
N ASP A 196 3.90 8.30 -16.50
CA ASP A 196 4.16 7.12 -17.31
C ASP A 196 5.60 7.10 -17.85
N ALA A 197 6.14 8.27 -18.20
CA ALA A 197 7.52 8.41 -18.70
C ALA A 197 8.60 8.31 -17.60
N SER A 198 8.23 8.48 -16.33
CA SER A 198 9.20 8.45 -15.25
C SER A 198 9.73 7.03 -15.05
N GLN A 199 11.05 6.90 -14.94
CA GLN A 199 11.68 5.66 -14.46
C GLN A 199 11.84 5.65 -12.94
N ALA A 200 11.73 6.81 -12.29
CA ALA A 200 11.88 6.97 -10.85
C ALA A 200 10.51 7.15 -10.17
N THR A 201 10.39 6.61 -8.97
CA THR A 201 9.28 6.86 -8.04
C THR A 201 9.49 8.15 -7.27
N SER A 202 8.41 8.75 -6.79
CA SER A 202 8.49 9.97 -5.98
C SER A 202 9.13 9.68 -4.63
N SER A 203 10.11 10.47 -4.23
CA SER A 203 10.67 10.42 -2.87
C SER A 203 9.70 11.01 -1.83
N VAL A 204 8.83 11.93 -2.25
CA VAL A 204 7.80 12.55 -1.41
C VAL A 204 6.42 11.92 -1.61
N VAL A 205 5.55 12.01 -0.60
CA VAL A 205 4.16 11.52 -0.73
C VAL A 205 3.41 12.38 -1.75
N MET A 206 2.86 11.72 -2.76
CA MET A 206 1.97 12.30 -3.76
C MET A 206 0.56 11.79 -3.54
N PHE A 207 -0.44 12.56 -3.96
CA PHE A 207 -1.82 12.10 -3.97
C PHE A 207 -2.61 12.64 -5.15
N THR A 208 -3.69 11.95 -5.49
CA THR A 208 -4.70 12.45 -6.41
C THR A 208 -6.08 12.03 -5.96
N THR A 209 -7.10 12.68 -6.49
CA THR A 209 -8.49 12.41 -6.16
C THR A 209 -9.31 12.25 -7.41
N ASN A 210 -10.26 11.32 -7.36
CA ASN A 210 -11.24 11.09 -8.42
C ASN A 210 -12.49 10.41 -7.84
N PRO A 211 -13.61 10.36 -8.58
CA PRO A 211 -14.78 9.61 -8.15
C PRO A 211 -14.48 8.10 -8.07
N VAL A 212 -14.91 7.48 -6.98
CA VAL A 212 -15.01 6.02 -6.87
C VAL A 212 -16.11 5.56 -7.83
N LEU A 213 -15.84 4.53 -8.62
CA LEU A 213 -16.80 3.98 -9.57
C LEU A 213 -17.66 2.90 -8.92
N THR A 214 -18.88 2.74 -9.42
CA THR A 214 -19.62 1.50 -9.16
C THR A 214 -18.91 0.34 -9.84
N ASN A 215 -19.11 -0.89 -9.35
CA ASN A 215 -18.56 -2.07 -10.04
C ASN A 215 -19.13 -2.19 -11.47
N ALA A 216 -20.38 -1.78 -11.71
CA ALA A 216 -20.96 -1.78 -13.05
C ALA A 216 -20.21 -0.84 -14.02
N ASP A 217 -19.92 0.39 -13.58
CA ASP A 217 -19.14 1.35 -14.38
C ASP A 217 -17.70 0.87 -14.60
N CYS A 218 -17.10 0.25 -13.58
CA CYS A 218 -15.76 -0.30 -13.70
C CYS A 218 -15.71 -1.52 -14.65
N ILE A 219 -16.71 -2.40 -14.59
CA ILE A 219 -16.89 -3.54 -15.51
C ILE A 219 -17.04 -3.04 -16.96
N ALA A 220 -17.76 -1.94 -17.18
CA ALA A 220 -17.94 -1.37 -18.51
C ALA A 220 -16.61 -0.88 -19.14
N GLN A 221 -15.61 -0.54 -18.33
CA GLN A 221 -14.27 -0.16 -18.80
C GLN A 221 -13.30 -1.35 -18.86
N TRP A 222 -13.45 -2.33 -17.96
CA TRP A 222 -12.64 -3.55 -17.90
C TRP A 222 -13.38 -4.75 -18.51
N ASN A 223 -14.03 -5.56 -17.66
CA ASN A 223 -15.02 -6.60 -17.96
C ASN A 223 -15.37 -7.35 -16.65
N ALA A 224 -16.38 -8.21 -16.71
CA ALA A 224 -16.84 -9.01 -15.56
C ALA A 224 -15.93 -10.19 -15.20
N VAL A 225 -14.95 -10.54 -16.04
CA VAL A 225 -13.93 -11.56 -15.72
C VAL A 225 -12.85 -10.96 -14.82
N VAL A 226 -12.58 -9.66 -14.93
CA VAL A 226 -11.54 -8.97 -14.16
C VAL A 226 -12.09 -8.32 -12.89
N ILE A 227 -13.28 -7.73 -12.95
CA ILE A 227 -13.87 -6.98 -11.83
C ILE A 227 -14.97 -7.79 -11.14
N GLU A 228 -14.75 -8.06 -9.85
CA GLU A 228 -15.64 -8.84 -8.98
C GLU A 228 -16.04 -8.05 -7.71
N PRO A 229 -16.95 -8.56 -6.87
CA PRO A 229 -17.34 -7.90 -5.62
C PRO A 229 -16.17 -7.55 -4.68
N GLN A 230 -15.09 -8.32 -4.74
CA GLN A 230 -13.85 -8.08 -4.01
C GLN A 230 -13.07 -6.84 -4.46
N ASN A 231 -13.49 -6.18 -5.55
CA ASN A 231 -12.82 -5.02 -6.11
C ASN A 231 -13.62 -3.74 -5.88
N VAL A 232 -12.89 -2.64 -5.69
CA VAL A 232 -13.37 -1.26 -5.80
C VAL A 232 -12.49 -0.53 -6.81
N CYS A 233 -13.05 0.43 -7.55
CA CYS A 233 -12.33 1.14 -8.60
C CYS A 233 -12.36 2.65 -8.39
N LEU A 234 -11.28 3.32 -8.76
CA LEU A 234 -11.19 4.77 -8.84
C LEU A 234 -11.19 5.18 -10.31
N SER A 235 -11.97 6.19 -10.66
CA SER A 235 -11.98 6.72 -12.03
C SER A 235 -10.57 7.16 -12.44
N GLY A 236 -10.20 6.89 -13.70
CA GLY A 236 -8.95 7.36 -14.30
C GLY A 236 -9.04 8.76 -14.93
N ALA A 237 -10.20 9.42 -14.82
CA ALA A 237 -10.51 10.68 -15.51
C ALA A 237 -9.41 11.74 -15.30
N GLY A 238 -9.04 12.44 -16.37
CA GLY A 238 -7.96 13.43 -16.34
C GLY A 238 -6.55 12.83 -16.25
N GLY A 239 -6.39 11.52 -16.48
CA GLY A 239 -5.09 10.84 -16.36
C GLY A 239 -4.60 10.73 -14.92
N ARG A 240 -5.54 10.71 -13.96
CA ARG A 240 -5.28 10.60 -12.52
C ARG A 240 -5.56 9.17 -12.08
N SER A 241 -4.56 8.50 -11.54
CA SER A 241 -4.59 7.07 -11.22
C SER A 241 -3.50 6.77 -10.20
N SER A 242 -3.53 5.60 -9.55
CA SER A 242 -2.32 5.03 -8.94
C SER A 242 -1.33 4.62 -10.03
N CYS A 243 -0.03 4.62 -9.71
CA CYS A 243 0.99 4.15 -10.63
C CYS A 243 2.04 3.25 -9.96
N ASN A 244 3.03 2.79 -10.73
CA ASN A 244 4.04 1.87 -10.23
C ASN A 244 4.72 2.41 -8.97
N GLY A 245 4.79 1.61 -7.91
CA GLY A 245 5.26 1.99 -6.58
C GLY A 245 4.16 2.46 -5.61
N ASP A 246 2.93 2.71 -6.07
CA ASP A 246 1.75 2.93 -5.20
C ASP A 246 1.07 1.62 -4.79
N SER A 247 1.41 0.51 -5.44
CA SER A 247 0.88 -0.83 -5.18
C SER A 247 0.87 -1.17 -3.68
N GLY A 248 -0.24 -1.71 -3.17
CA GLY A 248 -0.44 -1.94 -1.74
C GLY A 248 -0.79 -0.70 -0.92
N GLY A 249 -0.72 0.50 -1.51
CA GLY A 249 -1.11 1.75 -0.88
C GLY A 249 -2.62 1.91 -0.68
N PRO A 250 -3.04 2.90 0.12
CA PRO A 250 -4.43 3.09 0.49
C PRO A 250 -5.25 3.84 -0.58
N LEU A 251 -6.49 3.40 -0.78
CA LEU A 251 -7.58 4.22 -1.32
C LEU A 251 -8.53 4.59 -0.18
N ALA A 252 -8.69 5.88 0.09
CA ALA A 252 -9.53 6.38 1.17
C ALA A 252 -10.61 7.35 0.67
N VAL A 253 -11.71 7.44 1.41
CA VAL A 253 -12.75 8.47 1.26
C VAL A 253 -12.84 9.30 2.54
N GLN A 254 -13.35 10.53 2.44
CA GLN A 254 -13.59 11.35 3.61
C GLN A 254 -14.95 11.03 4.22
N ASP A 255 -14.97 10.42 5.41
CA ASP A 255 -16.18 10.05 6.15
C ASP A 255 -15.97 10.18 7.67
N GLY A 256 -16.13 11.40 8.21
CA GLY A 256 -15.75 11.74 9.58
C GLY A 256 -14.24 11.61 9.84
N GLY A 257 -13.43 11.66 8.78
CA GLY A 257 -12.00 11.32 8.76
C GLY A 257 -11.68 10.42 7.55
N SER A 258 -10.40 10.11 7.33
CA SER A 258 -10.02 9.19 6.25
C SER A 258 -10.46 7.77 6.56
N LEU A 259 -11.33 7.22 5.72
CA LEU A 259 -11.81 5.84 5.75
C LEU A 259 -11.21 5.09 4.56
N GLN A 260 -10.33 4.12 4.81
CA GLN A 260 -9.69 3.33 3.77
C GLN A 260 -10.63 2.24 3.26
N ILE A 261 -11.06 2.38 2.01
CA ILE A 261 -12.03 1.48 1.35
C ILE A 261 -11.34 0.50 0.39
N GLY A 262 -10.08 0.76 0.03
CA GLY A 262 -9.34 -0.06 -0.92
C GLY A 262 -7.83 -0.12 -0.65
N VAL A 263 -7.20 -1.13 -1.25
CA VAL A 263 -5.75 -1.34 -1.31
C VAL A 263 -5.34 -1.43 -2.79
N VAL A 264 -4.40 -0.60 -3.26
CA VAL A 264 -3.96 -0.53 -4.66
C VAL A 264 -3.52 -1.92 -5.13
N SER A 265 -4.11 -2.43 -6.21
CA SER A 265 -3.87 -3.81 -6.68
C SER A 265 -3.34 -3.87 -8.11
N PHE A 266 -4.04 -3.25 -9.07
CA PHE A 266 -3.58 -3.19 -10.46
C PHE A 266 -4.19 -2.01 -11.22
N GLY A 267 -3.56 -1.65 -12.33
CA GLY A 267 -4.01 -0.64 -13.26
C GLY A 267 -3.88 -1.12 -14.69
N SER A 268 -4.20 -0.23 -15.64
CA SER A 268 -3.99 -0.55 -17.06
C SER A 268 -2.50 -0.63 -17.35
N ALA A 269 -2.10 -1.73 -17.98
CA ALA A 269 -0.72 -1.88 -18.38
C ALA A 269 -0.37 -1.02 -19.63
N ALA A 270 -1.36 -0.41 -20.30
CA ALA A 270 -1.11 0.62 -21.31
C ALA A 270 -0.64 1.97 -20.74
N GLY A 271 -0.66 2.13 -19.41
CA GLY A 271 -0.19 3.33 -18.69
C GLY A 271 -1.16 3.79 -17.62
N CYS A 272 -0.64 4.47 -16.61
CA CYS A 272 -1.37 5.04 -15.48
C CYS A 272 -2.18 6.27 -15.90
N ALA A 273 -1.72 7.05 -16.88
CA ALA A 273 -2.33 8.34 -17.25
C ALA A 273 -3.20 8.27 -18.53
N ILE A 274 -3.60 7.07 -18.95
CA ILE A 274 -4.41 6.86 -20.16
C ILE A 274 -5.92 7.09 -19.94
N GLY A 275 -6.37 7.21 -18.69
CA GLY A 275 -7.78 7.41 -18.35
C GLY A 275 -8.51 6.15 -17.87
N MET A 276 -7.85 4.99 -17.86
CA MET A 276 -8.43 3.74 -17.38
C MET A 276 -8.60 3.74 -15.86
N PRO A 277 -9.69 3.16 -15.32
CA PRO A 277 -9.86 3.05 -13.88
C PRO A 277 -8.77 2.20 -13.22
N SER A 278 -8.22 2.69 -12.11
CA SER A 278 -7.36 1.89 -11.22
C SER A 278 -8.22 0.95 -10.37
N VAL A 279 -7.70 -0.24 -10.07
CA VAL A 279 -8.43 -1.29 -9.35
C VAL A 279 -7.73 -1.61 -8.03
N TYR A 280 -8.56 -1.79 -7.00
CA TYR A 280 -8.14 -1.96 -5.62
C TYR A 280 -8.83 -3.18 -5.02
N ALA A 281 -8.17 -3.88 -4.09
CA ALA A 281 -8.83 -4.87 -3.24
C ALA A 281 -9.76 -4.14 -2.26
N ARG A 282 -11.04 -4.52 -2.22
CA ARG A 282 -12.09 -3.90 -1.40
C ARG A 282 -11.91 -4.29 0.05
N VAL A 283 -11.56 -3.33 0.91
CA VAL A 283 -11.31 -3.58 2.34
C VAL A 283 -12.49 -4.24 3.04
N SER A 284 -13.71 -3.76 2.81
CA SER A 284 -14.92 -4.31 3.45
C SER A 284 -15.19 -5.77 3.09
N PHE A 285 -14.74 -6.23 1.91
CA PHE A 285 -14.86 -7.63 1.50
C PHE A 285 -13.88 -8.54 2.26
N PHE A 286 -12.74 -8.01 2.69
CA PHE A 286 -11.64 -8.77 3.29
C PHE A 286 -11.51 -8.60 4.81
N LEU A 287 -12.50 -8.01 5.50
CA LEU A 287 -12.47 -7.82 6.96
C LEU A 287 -12.22 -9.14 7.71
N ASP A 288 -12.87 -10.23 7.31
CA ASP A 288 -12.66 -11.55 7.93
C ASP A 288 -11.20 -12.02 7.83
N PHE A 289 -10.57 -11.83 6.66
CA PHE A 289 -9.16 -12.15 6.47
C PHE A 289 -8.26 -11.26 7.33
N ILE A 290 -8.53 -9.95 7.36
CA ILE A 290 -7.74 -8.96 8.11
C ILE A 290 -7.78 -9.30 9.60
N GLU A 291 -8.96 -9.51 10.19
CA GLU A 291 -9.11 -9.84 11.62
C GLU A 291 -8.52 -11.21 11.96
N ALA A 292 -8.68 -12.22 11.11
CA ALA A 292 -8.12 -13.54 11.37
C ALA A 292 -6.58 -13.59 11.36
N ASN A 293 -5.92 -12.58 10.77
CA ASN A 293 -4.46 -12.58 10.55
C ASN A 293 -3.72 -11.41 11.21
N SER A 294 -4.43 -10.56 11.96
CA SER A 294 -3.87 -9.41 12.67
C SER A 294 -4.49 -9.25 14.06
N ASP A 295 -4.09 -8.22 14.79
CA ASP A 295 -4.75 -7.78 16.04
C ASP A 295 -5.80 -6.69 15.80
N PHE A 296 -6.16 -6.41 14.54
CA PHE A 296 -7.27 -5.54 14.20
C PHE A 296 -8.60 -6.17 14.58
N VAL A 297 -9.53 -5.35 15.07
CA VAL A 297 -10.91 -5.73 15.36
C VAL A 297 -11.83 -4.77 14.62
N ALA A 298 -12.65 -5.29 13.72
CA ALA A 298 -13.59 -4.49 12.96
C ALA A 298 -14.70 -3.96 13.87
N ALA A 299 -15.06 -2.69 13.68
CA ALA A 299 -16.24 -2.15 14.34
C ALA A 299 -17.50 -2.88 13.87
N ALA A 300 -18.48 -3.00 14.76
CA ALA A 300 -19.76 -3.64 14.50
C ALA A 300 -20.55 -2.94 13.40
#